data_AF-S2DJK5-F1
#
_entry.id   AF-S2DJK5-F1
#
_cell.length_a   1.000
_cell.length_b   1.000
_cell.length_c   1.000
_cell.angle_alpha   90.00
_cell.angle_beta   90.00
_cell.angle_gamma   90.00
#
_symmetry.space_group_name_H-M   'P 1'
#
loop_
_entity.id
_entity.type
_entity.pdbx_description
1 polymer ?
#
loop_
_entity_poly.entity_id
_entity_poly.type
_entity_poly.pdbx_seq_one_letter_code
_entity_poly.pdbx_strand_id
1 'polypeptide(L)'
;MMVLEDGVETVKVPKERLSQLGFNFKYHTHHFQHSPSMNFWFCFDYGFLDFWNGWVLVVRDMGESYLQNLNRLFGNMGKGS
;
A
#
# COMPACT_ATOMS: atom_id res chain seq x y z
N MET A 1 1.36 8.20 -14.98
CA MET A 1 2.12 8.47 -13.74
C MET A 1 2.69 7.14 -13.26
N MET A 2 3.95 6.83 -13.60
CA MET A 2 4.63 5.62 -13.12
C MET A 2 5.51 6.02 -11.94
N VAL A 3 5.12 5.63 -10.74
CA VAL A 3 5.86 5.90 -9.49
C VAL A 3 6.86 4.77 -9.20
N LEU A 4 6.70 3.62 -9.88
CA LEU A 4 7.50 2.42 -9.70
C LEU A 4 8.44 2.26 -10.90
N GLU A 5 9.74 2.19 -10.65
CA GLU A 5 10.73 1.79 -11.66
C GLU A 5 10.55 0.31 -12.02
N ASP A 6 11.07 -0.09 -13.18
CA ASP A 6 11.01 -1.49 -13.63
C ASP A 6 11.77 -2.39 -12.64
N GLY A 7 11.14 -3.48 -12.19
CA GLY A 7 11.66 -4.35 -11.12
C GLY A 7 11.36 -3.89 -9.68
N VAL A 8 10.75 -2.72 -9.47
CA VAL A 8 10.31 -2.27 -8.13
C VAL A 8 8.86 -2.70 -7.90
N GLU A 9 8.67 -3.67 -6.99
CA GLU A 9 7.36 -4.20 -6.62
C GLU A 9 6.60 -3.30 -5.65
N THR A 10 7.32 -2.56 -4.80
CA THR A 10 6.73 -1.65 -3.81
C THR A 10 7.56 -0.39 -3.63
N VAL A 11 6.91 0.74 -3.33
CA VAL A 11 7.61 2.00 -3.03
C VAL A 11 6.90 2.76 -1.92
N LYS A 12 7.67 3.21 -0.93
CA LYS A 12 7.17 4.08 0.15
C LYS A 12 7.33 5.53 -0.27
N VAL A 13 6.22 6.25 -0.31
CA VAL A 13 6.19 7.65 -0.77
C VAL A 13 5.28 8.50 0.12
N PRO A 14 5.54 9.82 0.22
CA PRO A 14 4.60 10.72 0.88
C PRO A 14 3.26 10.69 0.15
N LYS A 15 2.17 10.59 0.91
CA LYS A 15 0.79 10.62 0.39
C LYS A 15 0.55 11.88 -0.43
N GLU A 16 1.06 13.01 0.06
CA GLU A 16 0.96 14.31 -0.60
C GLU A 16 1.61 14.32 -1.98
N ARG A 17 2.78 13.66 -2.15
CA ARG A 17 3.46 13.56 -3.44
C ARG A 17 2.60 12.85 -4.48
N LEU A 18 1.92 11.78 -4.09
CA LEU A 18 0.99 11.09 -4.99
C LEU A 18 -0.23 11.94 -5.32
N SER A 19 -0.80 12.65 -4.33
CA SER A 19 -1.90 13.59 -4.56
C SER A 19 -1.51 14.67 -5.58
N GLN A 20 -0.31 15.26 -5.44
CA GLN A 20 0.21 16.28 -6.36
C GLN A 20 0.42 15.76 -7.78
N LEU A 21 0.76 14.47 -7.92
CA LEU A 21 0.92 13.81 -9.21
C LEU A 21 -0.44 13.37 -9.82
N GLY A 22 -1.56 13.62 -9.13
CA GLY A 22 -2.91 13.33 -9.61
C GLY A 22 -3.49 11.99 -9.16
N PHE A 23 -2.84 11.29 -8.22
CA PHE A 23 -3.37 10.05 -7.66
C PHE A 23 -4.63 10.32 -6.84
N ASN A 24 -5.73 9.67 -7.20
CA ASN A 24 -7.00 9.83 -6.50
C ASN A 24 -7.22 8.71 -5.47
N PHE A 25 -6.91 9.00 -4.21
CA PHE A 25 -7.11 8.08 -3.08
C PHE A 25 -8.58 7.69 -2.81
N LYS A 26 -9.55 8.40 -3.38
CA LYS A 26 -10.99 8.06 -3.26
C LYS A 26 -11.44 7.06 -4.32
N TYR A 27 -10.61 6.81 -5.34
CA TYR A 27 -10.95 5.88 -6.41
C TYR A 27 -10.33 4.52 -6.10
N HIS A 28 -11.11 3.63 -5.52
CA HIS A 28 -10.70 2.27 -5.19
C HIS A 28 -11.88 1.33 -5.41
N THR A 29 -11.60 0.11 -5.85
CA THR A 29 -12.64 -0.93 -6.00
C THR A 29 -12.93 -1.59 -4.66
N HIS A 30 -11.88 -1.89 -3.90
CA HIS A 30 -11.95 -2.60 -2.63
C HIS A 30 -11.07 -1.93 -1.59
N HIS A 31 -11.37 -2.18 -0.32
CA HIS A 31 -10.51 -1.84 0.79
C HIS A 31 -10.56 -2.94 1.83
N PHE A 32 -9.43 -3.20 2.47
CA PHE A 32 -9.32 -4.16 3.56
C PHE A 32 -8.69 -3.46 4.76
N GLN A 33 -9.40 -3.46 5.88
CA GLN A 33 -8.87 -2.99 7.14
C GLN A 33 -8.15 -4.15 7.83
N HIS A 34 -6.82 -4.05 7.92
CA HIS A 34 -6.01 -5.06 8.62
C HIS A 34 -5.90 -4.73 10.12
N SER A 35 -5.77 -3.46 10.46
CA SER A 35 -5.77 -2.97 11.85
C SER A 35 -6.31 -1.54 11.91
N PRO A 36 -6.61 -0.99 13.09
CA PRO A 36 -7.05 0.41 13.23
C PRO A 36 -6.11 1.42 12.58
N SER A 37 -4.81 1.10 12.52
CA SER A 37 -3.75 1.95 11.97
C SER A 37 -3.30 1.55 10.56
N MET A 38 -3.92 0.55 9.94
CA MET A 38 -3.43 -0.02 8.69
C MET A 38 -4.56 -0.43 7.77
N ASN A 39 -4.78 0.40 6.74
CA ASN A 39 -5.81 0.19 5.73
C ASN A 39 -5.18 -0.01 4.37
N PHE A 40 -5.60 -1.10 3.72
CA PHE A 40 -5.25 -1.43 2.36
C PHE A 40 -6.35 -0.99 1.41
N TRP A 41 -5.96 -0.33 0.33
CA TRP A 41 -6.86 0.18 -0.68
C TRP A 41 -6.43 -0.35 -2.05
N PHE A 42 -7.40 -0.80 -2.82
CA PHE A 42 -7.18 -1.49 -4.09
C PHE A 42 -7.66 -0.63 -5.25
N CYS A 43 -6.78 -0.38 -6.21
CA CYS A 43 -7.11 0.17 -7.51
C CYS A 43 -6.63 -0.82 -8.57
N PHE A 44 -7.35 -0.96 -9.68
CA PHE A 44 -7.17 -2.03 -10.69
C PHE A 44 -5.71 -2.45 -10.94
N ASP A 45 -4.83 -1.48 -11.22
CA ASP A 45 -3.42 -1.75 -11.55
C ASP A 45 -2.45 -1.59 -10.37
N TYR A 46 -2.88 -1.03 -9.23
CA TYR A 46 -2.01 -0.70 -8.09
C TYR A 46 -2.77 -0.72 -6.75
N GLY A 47 -2.13 -1.30 -5.74
CA GLY A 47 -2.57 -1.18 -4.35
C GLY A 47 -1.84 -0.06 -3.61
N PHE A 48 -2.44 0.46 -2.54
CA PHE A 48 -1.67 1.23 -1.56
C PHE A 48 -2.06 0.89 -0.12
N LEU A 49 -1.07 0.98 0.77
CA LEU A 49 -1.23 0.88 2.21
C LEU A 49 -1.05 2.25 2.84
N ASP A 50 -2.05 2.70 3.61
CA ASP A 50 -1.98 3.94 4.37
C ASP A 50 -1.49 3.68 5.80
N PHE A 51 -0.40 4.35 6.18
CA PHE A 51 0.19 4.28 7.52
C PHE A 51 -0.34 5.37 8.46
N TRP A 52 -1.28 6.21 8.03
CA TRP A 52 -1.90 7.27 8.84
C TRP A 52 -0.93 8.34 9.38
N ASN A 53 0.32 8.34 8.92
CA ASN A 53 1.36 9.31 9.29
C ASN A 53 1.78 10.19 8.09
N GLY A 54 0.94 10.25 7.06
CA GLY A 54 1.22 10.97 5.82
C GLY A 54 2.05 10.19 4.80
N TRP A 55 2.43 8.95 5.09
CA TRP A 55 3.11 8.05 4.16
C TRP A 55 2.20 6.95 3.66
N VAL A 56 2.46 6.50 2.44
CA VAL A 56 1.83 5.32 1.86
C VAL A 56 2.87 4.39 1.24
N LEU A 57 2.59 3.10 1.25
CA LEU A 57 3.31 2.10 0.45
C LEU A 57 2.48 1.79 -0.79
N VAL A 58 2.98 2.12 -1.98
CA VAL A 58 2.36 1.74 -3.25
C VAL A 58 2.89 0.37 -3.68
N VAL A 59 2.02 -0.47 -4.21
CA VAL A 59 2.30 -1.85 -4.61
C VAL A 59 1.85 -2.06 -6.05
N ARG A 60 2.72 -2.65 -6.89
CA ARG A 60 2.46 -2.92 -8.31
C ARG A 60 1.59 -4.16 -8.52
N ASP A 61 1.85 -5.23 -7.79
CA ASP A 61 1.16 -6.51 -7.93
C ASP A 61 0.68 -6.99 -6.55
N MET A 62 -0.62 -7.25 -6.45
CA MET A 62 -1.28 -7.74 -5.24
C MET A 62 -1.82 -9.16 -5.46
N GLY A 63 -1.06 -10.01 -6.16
CA GLY A 63 -1.33 -11.44 -6.19
C GLY A 63 -1.39 -12.06 -4.79
N GLU A 64 -2.04 -13.22 -4.68
CA GLU A 64 -2.21 -13.99 -3.44
C GLU A 64 -0.90 -14.14 -2.63
N SER A 65 0.22 -14.35 -3.33
CA SER A 65 1.56 -14.45 -2.73
C SER A 65 1.99 -13.17 -2.01
N TYR A 66 1.65 -12.00 -2.53
CA TYR A 66 1.98 -10.71 -1.91
C TYR A 66 1.13 -10.48 -0.65
N LEU A 67 -0.16 -10.84 -0.69
CA LEU A 67 -1.03 -10.77 0.49
C LEU A 67 -0.55 -11.70 1.61
N GLN A 68 -0.09 -12.91 1.27
CA GLN A 68 0.52 -13.83 2.25
C GLN A 68 1.82 -13.26 2.82
N ASN A 69 2.67 -12.67 1.99
CA ASN A 69 3.91 -12.03 2.43
C ASN A 69 3.64 -10.79 3.30
N LEU A 70 2.67 -9.95 2.96
CA LEU A 70 2.27 -8.82 3.80
C LEU A 70 1.77 -9.28 5.16
N ASN A 71 0.88 -10.27 5.21
CA ASN A 71 0.41 -10.83 6.47
C ASN A 71 1.58 -11.36 7.33
N ARG A 72 2.61 -11.93 6.71
CA ARG A 72 3.84 -12.34 7.40
C ARG A 72 4.71 -11.17 7.86
N LEU A 73 4.88 -10.13 7.04
CA LEU A 73 5.66 -8.94 7.38
C LEU A 73 5.02 -8.16 8.54
N PHE A 74 3.70 -7.99 8.52
CA PHE A 74 2.96 -7.29 9.57
C PHE A 74 2.72 -8.17 10.81
N GLY A 75 2.52 -9.48 10.63
CA GLY A 75 2.39 -10.43 11.75
C GLY A 75 3.65 -10.53 12.62
N ASN A 76 4.84 -10.32 12.05
CA ASN A 76 6.10 -10.30 12.80
C ASN A 76 6.39 -8.98 13.53
N MET A 77 5.79 -7.85 13.12
CA MET A 77 5.95 -6.57 13.83
C MET A 77 5.13 -6.50 15.14
N GLY A 78 4.24 -7.47 15.40
CA GLY A 78 3.50 -7.61 16.66
C GLY A 78 4.15 -8.52 17.71
N LYS A 79 5.32 -9.13 17.42
CA LYS A 79 6.09 -9.95 18.37
C LYS A 79 7.47 -9.36 18.60
N GLY A 80 7.48 -8.19 19.22
CA GLY A 80 8.68 -7.57 19.78
C GLY A 80 8.31 -6.97 21.14
N SER A 81 8.29 -7.80 22.17
CA SER A 81 8.33 -7.42 23.58
C SER A 81 9.31 -8.33 24.28
#